data_AF-A0A7U9ND03-F1
#
_entry.id   AF-A0A7U9ND03-F1
#
_cell.length_a   1.000
_cell.length_b   1.000
_cell.length_c   1.000
_cell.angle_alpha   90.00
_cell.angle_beta   90.00
_cell.angle_gamma   90.00
#
_symmetry.space_group_name_H-M   'P 1'
#
loop_
_entity.id
_entity.type
_entity.pdbx_description
1 polymer ?
#
loop_
_entity_poly.entity_id
_entity_poly.type
_entity_poly.pdbx_seq_one_letter_code
_entity_poly.pdbx_strand_id
1 'polypeptide(L)'
;MSDKDMIIELLGIAEVAEDGTVDFTDRAKEIIMDLAEKYRKTPIYEQAKKETPEWVDTATAAEIYIQMCDRIVEAPTVTHMIFSTKILIPILWKKIQEEEGKVYFRKTAAVGKTESLLNQMGEILES
;
A
#
# COMPACT_ATOMS: atom_id res chain seq x y z
N MET A 1 -3.73 -13.55 -9.39
CA MET A 1 -4.80 -12.57 -9.64
C MET A 1 -4.26 -11.50 -10.58
N SER A 2 -5.07 -10.93 -11.48
CA SER A 2 -4.60 -9.83 -12.32
C SER A 2 -4.55 -8.52 -11.52
N ASP A 3 -3.75 -7.56 -11.97
CA ASP A 3 -3.70 -6.23 -11.34
C ASP A 3 -5.09 -5.57 -11.29
N LYS A 4 -5.87 -5.73 -12.36
CA LYS A 4 -7.23 -5.17 -12.44
C LYS A 4 -8.12 -5.75 -11.35
N ASP A 5 -8.07 -7.08 -11.16
CA ASP A 5 -8.88 -7.74 -10.14
C ASP A 5 -8.44 -7.31 -8.73
N MET A 6 -7.13 -7.15 -8.51
CA MET A 6 -6.58 -6.61 -7.25
C MET A 6 -7.06 -5.18 -6.97
N ILE A 7 -7.07 -4.31 -7.98
CA ILE A 7 -7.60 -2.94 -7.83
C ILE A 7 -9.09 -2.96 -7.52
N ILE A 8 -9.88 -3.77 -8.23
CA ILE A 8 -11.32 -3.88 -7.99
C ILE A 8 -11.59 -4.38 -6.58
N GLU A 9 -10.86 -5.40 -6.13
CA GLU A 9 -10.96 -5.91 -4.75
C GLU A 9 -10.60 -4.81 -3.75
N LEU A 10 -9.47 -4.12 -3.93
CA LEU A 10 -9.05 -3.00 -3.06
C LEU A 10 -10.11 -1.91 -2.95
N LEU A 11 -10.71 -1.49 -4.08
CA LEU A 11 -11.77 -0.49 -4.10
C LEU A 11 -13.07 -0.97 -3.42
N GLY A 12 -13.27 -2.28 -3.29
CA GLY A 12 -14.43 -2.87 -2.63
C GLY A 12 -14.25 -3.15 -1.13
N ILE A 13 -13.02 -3.18 -0.61
CA ILE A 13 -12.72 -3.57 0.78
C ILE A 13 -12.10 -2.47 1.63
N ALA A 14 -11.65 -1.36 1.03
CA ALA A 14 -11.22 -0.19 1.78
C ALA A 14 -12.43 0.72 2.00
N GLU A 15 -12.84 0.88 3.25
CA GLU A 15 -14.01 1.65 3.62
C GLU A 15 -13.59 3.07 4.00
N VAL A 16 -14.26 4.06 3.40
CA VAL A 16 -14.11 5.47 3.76
C VAL A 16 -15.22 5.83 4.75
N ALA A 17 -14.85 6.21 5.96
CA ALA A 17 -15.79 6.64 6.98
C ALA A 17 -16.27 8.09 6.74
N GLU A 18 -17.37 8.48 7.37
CA GLU A 18 -17.96 9.83 7.22
C GLU A 18 -17.02 10.96 7.69
N ASP A 19 -16.11 10.67 8.60
CA ASP A 19 -15.10 11.61 9.10
C ASP A 19 -13.87 11.74 8.18
N GLY A 20 -13.88 11.07 7.02
CA GLY A 20 -12.80 11.09 6.04
C GLY A 20 -11.65 10.14 6.35
N THR A 21 -11.76 9.32 7.41
CA THR A 21 -10.79 8.25 7.66
C THR A 21 -11.00 7.08 6.71
N VAL A 22 -9.93 6.32 6.45
CA VAL A 22 -9.97 5.12 5.61
C VAL A 22 -9.45 3.94 6.42
N ASP A 23 -10.25 2.89 6.56
CA ASP A 23 -9.80 1.65 7.17
C ASP A 23 -9.14 0.75 6.11
N PHE A 24 -7.81 0.68 6.18
CA PHE A 24 -7.04 -0.28 5.39
C PHE A 24 -6.99 -1.62 6.13
N THR A 25 -7.95 -2.50 5.83
CA THR A 25 -7.95 -3.88 6.32
C THR A 25 -6.63 -4.60 5.99
N ASP A 26 -6.31 -5.66 6.73
CA ASP A 26 -5.12 -6.48 6.44
C ASP A 26 -5.08 -6.96 4.98
N ARG A 27 -6.25 -7.30 4.43
CA ARG A 27 -6.38 -7.71 3.04
C ARG A 27 -6.09 -6.55 2.07
N ALA A 28 -6.59 -5.35 2.35
CA ALA A 28 -6.27 -4.15 1.57
C ALA A 28 -4.76 -3.89 1.56
N LYS A 29 -4.10 -4.01 2.71
CA LYS A 29 -2.64 -3.84 2.84
C LYS A 29 -1.85 -4.86 2.05
N GLU A 30 -2.26 -6.14 2.07
CA GLU A 30 -1.63 -7.18 1.24
C GLU A 30 -1.68 -6.83 -0.25
N ILE A 31 -2.84 -6.39 -0.73
CA ILE A 31 -3.03 -5.99 -2.13
C ILE A 31 -2.19 -4.76 -2.47
N ILE A 32 -2.25 -3.72 -1.63
CA ILE A 32 -1.49 -2.47 -1.80
C ILE A 32 0.01 -2.78 -1.84
N MET A 33 0.50 -3.62 -0.93
CA MET A 33 1.91 -4.03 -0.87
C MET A 33 2.35 -4.74 -2.17
N ASP A 34 1.61 -5.75 -2.61
CA ASP A 34 1.96 -6.53 -3.80
C ASP A 34 1.96 -5.66 -5.07
N LEU A 35 0.94 -4.80 -5.22
CA LEU A 35 0.88 -3.85 -6.33
C LEU A 35 1.98 -2.79 -6.24
N ALA A 36 2.28 -2.27 -5.05
CA ALA A 36 3.34 -1.29 -4.85
C ALA A 36 4.71 -1.83 -5.26
N GLU A 37 5.05 -3.07 -4.86
CA GLU A 37 6.31 -3.72 -5.26
C GLU A 37 6.42 -3.86 -6.78
N LYS A 38 5.32 -4.19 -7.45
CA LYS A 38 5.27 -4.31 -8.90
C LYS A 38 5.41 -2.95 -9.57
N TYR A 39 4.67 -1.94 -9.09
CA TYR A 39 4.55 -0.64 -9.75
C TYR A 39 5.75 0.26 -9.55
N ARG A 40 6.49 0.10 -8.45
CA ARG A 40 7.78 0.79 -8.24
C ARG A 40 8.79 0.53 -9.36
N LYS A 41 8.69 -0.61 -10.05
CA LYS A 41 9.60 -0.99 -11.13
C LYS A 41 9.18 -0.46 -12.50
N THR A 42 8.06 0.26 -12.58
CA THR A 42 7.51 0.71 -13.86
C THR A 42 8.11 2.06 -14.28
N PRO A 43 8.35 2.29 -15.58
CA PRO A 43 8.89 3.58 -16.05
C PRO A 43 8.01 4.77 -15.68
N ILE A 44 6.68 4.59 -15.68
CA ILE A 44 5.73 5.66 -15.34
C ILE A 44 5.89 6.11 -13.88
N TYR A 45 6.09 5.17 -12.95
CA TYR A 45 6.32 5.51 -11.56
C TYR A 45 7.67 6.22 -11.37
N GLU A 46 8.74 5.70 -11.98
CA GLU A 46 10.07 6.32 -11.90
C GLU A 46 10.11 7.74 -12.46
N GLN A 47 9.30 8.03 -13.49
CA GLN A 47 9.11 9.39 -13.97
C GLN A 47 8.32 10.25 -12.95
N ALA A 48 7.15 9.78 -12.52
CA ALA A 48 6.28 10.52 -11.61
C ALA A 48 6.95 10.83 -10.26
N LYS A 49 7.80 9.93 -9.76
CA LYS A 49 8.58 10.12 -8.54
C LYS A 49 9.49 11.35 -8.57
N LYS A 50 10.00 11.74 -9.75
CA LYS A 50 10.87 12.92 -9.92
C LYS A 50 10.09 14.24 -9.88
N GLU A 51 8.79 14.17 -10.13
CA GLU A 51 7.87 15.29 -10.26
C GLU A 51 6.78 15.21 -9.17
N THR A 52 7.09 14.56 -8.04
CA THR A 52 6.14 14.39 -6.95
C THR A 52 5.82 15.76 -6.33
N PRO A 53 4.54 16.18 -6.27
CA PRO A 53 4.17 17.47 -5.69
C PRO A 53 4.46 17.53 -4.18
N GLU A 54 4.79 18.72 -3.67
CA GLU A 54 5.12 18.93 -2.24
C GLU A 54 4.00 18.49 -1.28
N TRP A 55 2.72 18.63 -1.68
CA TRP A 55 1.59 18.23 -0.83
C TRP A 55 1.61 16.73 -0.50
N VAL A 56 2.21 15.89 -1.37
CA VAL A 56 2.32 14.44 -1.15
C VAL A 56 3.20 14.13 0.07
N ASP A 57 4.18 14.97 0.37
CA ASP A 57 5.08 14.73 1.51
C ASP A 57 4.34 14.89 2.84
N THR A 58 3.38 15.82 2.92
CA THR A 58 2.55 16.05 4.11
C THR A 58 1.23 15.27 4.13
N ALA A 59 0.87 14.61 3.02
CA ALA A 59 -0.38 13.86 2.92
C ALA A 59 -0.40 12.59 3.78
N THR A 60 -1.59 12.25 4.26
CA THR A 60 -1.94 10.99 4.91
C THR A 60 -2.20 9.87 3.89
N ALA A 61 -2.19 8.62 4.32
CA ALA A 61 -2.58 7.46 3.51
C ALA A 61 -4.02 7.59 3.01
N ALA A 62 -4.94 8.06 3.86
CA ALA A 62 -6.32 8.31 3.50
C ALA A 62 -6.44 9.32 2.33
N GLU A 63 -5.75 10.46 2.41
CA GLU A 63 -5.76 11.47 1.34
C GLU A 63 -5.18 10.94 0.02
N ILE A 64 -4.10 10.16 0.08
CA ILE A 64 -3.54 9.53 -1.14
C ILE A 64 -4.52 8.50 -1.74
N TYR A 65 -5.22 7.74 -0.90
CA TYR A 65 -6.22 6.78 -1.36
C TYR A 65 -7.42 7.48 -2.02
N ILE A 66 -7.97 8.51 -1.37
CA ILE A 66 -9.08 9.31 -1.91
C ILE A 66 -8.66 9.96 -3.24
N GLN A 67 -7.48 10.59 -3.28
CA GLN A 67 -6.93 11.17 -4.51
C GLN A 67 -6.81 10.14 -5.65
N MET A 68 -6.47 8.89 -5.32
CA MET A 68 -6.42 7.80 -6.30
C MET A 68 -7.81 7.48 -6.82
N CYS A 69 -8.80 7.33 -5.94
CA CYS A 69 -10.19 7.11 -6.31
C CYS A 69 -10.72 8.23 -7.22
N ASP A 70 -10.51 9.48 -6.85
CA ASP A 70 -10.92 10.65 -7.65
C ASP A 70 -10.30 10.60 -9.04
N ARG A 71 -8.99 10.34 -9.14
CA ARG A 71 -8.31 10.25 -10.45
C ARG A 71 -8.75 9.06 -11.29
N ILE A 72 -9.24 7.99 -10.68
CA ILE A 72 -9.81 6.86 -11.43
C ILE A 72 -11.18 7.28 -11.99
N VAL A 73 -12.02 7.92 -11.18
CA VAL A 73 -13.37 8.36 -11.57
C VAL A 73 -13.34 9.45 -12.64
N GLU A 74 -12.43 10.42 -12.49
CA GLU A 74 -12.33 11.59 -13.37
C GLU A 74 -11.43 11.36 -14.59
N ALA A 75 -10.77 10.21 -14.69
CA ALA A 75 -9.83 9.94 -15.77
C ALA A 75 -10.51 9.99 -17.15
N PRO A 76 -9.97 10.77 -18.11
CA PRO A 76 -10.58 10.88 -19.44
C PRO A 76 -10.40 9.61 -20.28
N THR A 77 -9.48 8.72 -19.91
CA THR A 77 -9.26 7.44 -20.60
C THR A 77 -8.86 6.31 -19.65
N VAL A 78 -8.99 5.06 -20.12
CA VAL A 78 -8.52 3.86 -19.40
C VAL A 78 -7.03 3.90 -19.11
N THR A 79 -6.22 4.45 -20.02
CA THR A 79 -4.79 4.63 -19.80
C THR A 79 -4.51 5.58 -18.63
N HIS A 80 -5.26 6.67 -18.52
CA HIS A 80 -5.13 7.58 -17.37
C HIS A 80 -5.52 6.90 -16.06
N MET A 81 -6.61 6.12 -16.04
CA MET A 81 -6.96 5.31 -14.86
C MET A 81 -5.81 4.40 -14.42
N ILE A 82 -5.24 3.64 -15.37
CA ILE A 82 -4.14 2.70 -15.10
C ILE A 82 -2.89 3.43 -14.60
N PHE A 83 -2.57 4.60 -15.14
CA PHE A 83 -1.40 5.36 -14.70
C PHE A 83 -1.60 5.93 -13.30
N SER A 84 -2.80 6.43 -12.98
CA SER A 84 -3.14 6.90 -11.64
C SER A 84 -2.88 5.83 -10.58
N THR A 85 -3.33 4.58 -10.80
CA THR A 85 -3.09 3.49 -9.86
C THR A 85 -1.62 3.12 -9.76
N LYS A 86 -0.90 3.08 -10.90
CA LYS A 86 0.54 2.78 -10.93
C LYS A 86 1.40 3.82 -10.22
N ILE A 87 0.97 5.07 -10.22
CA ILE A 87 1.67 6.17 -9.55
C ILE A 87 1.34 6.19 -8.06
N LEU A 88 0.05 6.14 -7.71
CA LEU A 88 -0.39 6.42 -6.35
C LEU A 88 -0.28 5.24 -5.40
N ILE A 89 -0.40 3.99 -5.85
CA ILE A 89 -0.32 2.82 -4.95
C ILE A 89 1.04 2.68 -4.26
N PRO A 90 2.19 2.84 -4.95
CA PRO A 90 3.48 2.87 -4.27
C PRO A 90 3.62 3.95 -3.18
N ILE A 91 2.97 5.10 -3.39
CA ILE A 91 2.96 6.25 -2.48
C ILE A 91 2.05 5.93 -1.29
N LEU A 92 0.83 5.45 -1.56
CA LEU A 92 -0.12 4.99 -0.56
C LEU A 92 0.52 3.97 0.38
N TRP A 93 1.21 2.98 -0.19
CA TRP A 93 1.90 1.97 0.62
C TRP A 93 2.93 2.60 1.55
N LYS A 94 3.74 3.55 1.04
CA LYS A 94 4.72 4.27 1.85
C LYS A 94 4.03 5.02 3.01
N LYS A 95 2.92 5.70 2.76
CA LYS A 95 2.17 6.44 3.79
C LYS A 95 1.59 5.53 4.88
N ILE A 96 1.01 4.39 4.51
CA ILE A 96 0.54 3.40 5.48
C ILE A 96 1.68 2.93 6.40
N GLN A 97 2.87 2.70 5.84
CA GLN A 97 4.03 2.29 6.63
C GLN A 97 4.51 3.38 7.59
N GLU A 98 4.53 4.63 7.14
CA GLU A 98 4.92 5.79 7.95
C GLU A 98 3.96 6.00 9.12
N GLU A 99 2.65 5.92 8.87
CA GLU A 99 1.61 6.12 9.88
C GLU A 99 1.56 5.01 10.92
N GLU A 100 1.75 3.75 10.50
CA GLU A 100 1.74 2.63 11.45
C GLU A 100 3.07 2.42 12.17
N GLY A 101 4.16 3.04 11.71
CA GLY A 101 5.51 2.81 12.25
C GLY A 101 5.98 1.36 12.10
N LYS A 102 5.42 0.60 11.15
CA LYS A 102 5.67 -0.84 10.97
C LYS A 102 6.47 -1.14 9.70
N VAL A 103 7.29 -2.18 9.79
CA VAL A 103 7.95 -2.81 8.63
C VAL A 103 7.19 -4.07 8.29
N TYR A 104 6.57 -4.10 7.11
CA TYR A 104 5.85 -5.27 6.62
C TYR A 104 6.79 -6.17 5.81
N PHE A 105 6.75 -7.47 6.09
CA PHE A 105 7.40 -8.50 5.31
C PHE A 105 6.33 -9.39 4.69
N ARG A 106 6.59 -9.95 3.49
CA ARG A 106 5.73 -11.01 2.95
C ARG A 106 5.61 -12.13 3.98
N LYS A 107 4.37 -12.54 4.26
CA LYS A 107 3.99 -13.54 5.27
C LYS A 107 4.61 -14.93 5.04
N THR A 108 5.39 -15.12 3.98
CA THR A 108 5.91 -16.41 3.52
C THR A 108 7.26 -16.83 4.10
N ALA A 109 7.92 -16.05 4.98
CA ALA A 109 9.21 -16.45 5.56
C ALA A 109 9.42 -16.15 7.06
N ALA A 110 8.76 -15.13 7.61
CA ALA A 110 9.14 -14.61 8.94
C ALA A 110 8.33 -15.21 10.10
N VAL A 111 7.03 -15.46 9.93
CA VAL A 111 6.11 -15.74 11.06
C VAL A 111 6.51 -17.02 11.82
N GLY A 112 6.87 -18.10 11.12
CA GLY A 112 7.33 -19.33 11.78
C GLY A 112 8.77 -19.26 12.32
N LYS A 113 9.59 -18.32 11.84
CA LYS A 113 11.00 -18.19 12.23
C LYS A 113 11.16 -17.33 13.49
N THR A 114 10.31 -16.31 13.65
CA THR A 114 10.34 -15.41 14.81
C THR A 114 9.84 -16.08 16.09
N GLU A 115 8.79 -16.89 16.04
CA GLU A 115 8.31 -17.65 17.21
C GLU A 115 9.34 -18.69 17.66
N SER A 116 9.97 -19.39 16.70
CA SER A 116 11.06 -20.32 17.00
C SER A 116 12.24 -19.63 17.67
N LEU A 117 12.62 -18.43 17.23
CA LEU A 117 13.72 -17.67 17.82
C LEU A 117 13.38 -17.16 19.23
N LEU A 118 12.15 -16.70 19.46
CA LEU A 118 11.70 -16.27 20.78
C LEU A 118 11.70 -17.42 21.79
N ASN A 119 11.24 -18.60 21.38
CA ASN A 119 11.28 -19.80 22.23
C ASN A 119 12.72 -20.21 22.55
N GLN A 120 13.61 -20.22 21.56
CA GLN A 120 15.04 -20.51 21.77
C GLN A 120 15.72 -19.50 22.70
N MET A 121 15.36 -18.22 22.60
CA MET A 121 15.88 -17.18 23.50
C MET A 121 15.35 -17.35 24.93
N GLY A 122 14.08 -17.74 25.10
CA GLY A 122 13.50 -18.05 26.41
C GLY A 122 14.23 -19.20 27.11
N GLU A 123 14.49 -20.29 26.39
CA GLU A 123 15.22 -21.46 26.92
C GLU A 123 16.65 -21.11 27.37
N ILE A 124 17.33 -20.19 26.67
CA ILE A 124 18.69 -19.73 27.02
C ILE A 124 18.70 -18.82 28.25
N LEU A 125 17.63 -18.05 28.48
CA LEU A 125 17.55 -17.14 29.64
C LEU A 125 17.09 -17.83 30.92
N GLU A 126 16.47 -19.01 30.80
CA GLU A 126 16.02 -19.85 31.91
C GLU A 126 17.07 -20.91 32.34
N SER A 127 18.21 -21.00 31.62
CA SER A 127 19.35 -21.89 31.91
C SER A 127 20.51 -21.17 32.60
#